data_AF-A0AAW9F0M4-F1
#
_entry.id   AF-A0AAW9F0M4-F1
#
_cell.length_a   1.000
_cell.length_b   1.000
_cell.length_c   1.000
_cell.angle_alpha   90.00
_cell.angle_beta   90.00
_cell.angle_gamma   90.00
#
_symmetry.space_group_name_H-M   'P 1'
#
loop_
_entity.id
_entity.type
_entity.pdbx_description
1 polymer ?
#
loop_
_entity_poly.entity_id
_entity_poly.type
_entity_poly.pdbx_seq_one_letter_code
_entity_poly.pdbx_strand_id
1 'polypeptide(L)' 'MNGKLDSAYSHHAACRMQQRGIDPEWVELLLSSGRSAYHQGREVVYLDRKGVAMLQAECGLPAQCCQRLRRHYLVLQGG' A
#
# COMPACT_ATOMS: atom_id res chain seq x y z
N MET A 1 10.68 19.93 -1.83
CA MET A 1 11.36 18.87 -1.04
C MET A 1 11.02 17.54 -1.69
N ASN A 2 11.87 17.01 -2.57
CA ASN A 2 11.61 15.79 -3.34
C ASN A 2 12.94 15.05 -3.50
N GLY A 3 13.25 14.13 -2.58
CA GLY A 3 14.54 13.42 -2.64
C GLY A 3 14.75 12.31 -1.62
N LYS A 4 13.77 12.03 -0.75
CA LYS A 4 13.86 10.90 0.21
C LYS A 4 13.07 9.66 -0.23
N LEU A 5 12.13 9.78 -1.18
CA LEU A 5 11.32 8.66 -1.66
C LEU A 5 11.89 7.97 -2.92
N ASP A 6 12.80 8.60 -3.66
CA ASP A 6 13.33 8.05 -4.92
C ASP A 6 14.15 6.76 -4.74
N SER A 7 14.62 6.47 -3.52
CA SER A 7 15.36 5.22 -3.20
C SER A 7 14.45 4.10 -2.68
N ALA A 8 13.25 4.44 -2.18
CA ALA A 8 12.36 3.46 -1.53
C ALA A 8 11.54 2.63 -2.53
N TYR A 9 11.32 3.16 -3.73
CA TYR A 9 10.52 2.52 -4.77
C TYR A 9 11.38 2.12 -5.95
N SER A 10 11.14 0.93 -6.51
CA SER A 10 11.65 0.63 -7.85
C SER A 10 11.06 1.61 -8.86
N HIS A 11 11.79 1.91 -9.94
CA HIS A 11 11.29 2.76 -11.02
C HIS A 11 9.93 2.27 -11.56
N HIS A 12 9.75 0.96 -11.69
CA HIS A 12 8.49 0.35 -12.06
C HIS A 12 7.37 0.66 -11.06
N ALA A 13 7.63 0.57 -9.75
CA ALA A 13 6.64 0.90 -8.73
C ALA A 13 6.26 2.39 -8.76
N ALA A 14 7.25 3.29 -8.86
CA ALA A 14 7.01 4.74 -8.96
C ALA A 14 6.15 5.11 -10.18
N CYS A 15 6.48 4.57 -11.37
CA CYS A 15 5.66 4.78 -12.57
C CYS A 15 4.22 4.26 -12.40
N ARG A 16 4.04 3.08 -11.77
CA ARG A 16 2.70 2.51 -11.55
C ARG A 16 1.89 3.33 -10.56
N MET A 17 2.53 3.85 -9.50
CA MET A 17 1.89 4.75 -8.55
C MET A 17 1.40 6.02 -9.24
N GLN A 18 2.23 6.65 -10.07
CA GLN A 18 1.84 7.83 -10.84
C GLN A 18 0.68 7.55 -11.81
N GLN A 19 0.76 6.46 -12.59
CA GLN A 19 -0.28 6.08 -13.55
C GLN A 19 -1.64 5.78 -12.91
N ARG A 20 -1.64 5.31 -11.65
CA ARG A 20 -2.84 4.91 -10.92
C ARG A 20 -3.32 5.99 -9.94
N GLY A 21 -2.59 7.11 -9.82
CA GLY A 21 -2.86 8.15 -8.83
C GLY A 21 -2.81 7.59 -7.40
N ILE A 22 -1.85 6.71 -7.12
CA ILE A 22 -1.61 6.17 -5.79
C ILE A 22 -0.68 7.12 -5.06
N ASP A 23 -1.21 7.74 -4.01
CA ASP A 23 -0.43 8.61 -3.13
C ASP A 23 0.54 7.76 -2.29
N PRO A 24 1.80 8.19 -2.08
CA PRO A 24 2.72 7.54 -1.14
C PRO A 24 2.11 7.26 0.24
N GLU A 25 1.20 8.10 0.75
CA GLU A 25 0.51 7.86 2.02
C GLU A 25 -0.30 6.54 2.02
N TRP A 26 -0.80 6.11 0.85
CA TRP A 26 -1.53 4.85 0.72
C TRP A 26 -0.60 3.64 0.87
N VAL A 27 0.66 3.80 0.49
CA VAL A 27 1.69 2.77 0.69
C VAL A 27 1.97 2.63 2.19
N GLU A 28 2.16 3.74 2.89
CA GLU A 28 2.37 3.75 4.35
C GLU A 28 1.17 3.15 5.11
N LEU A 29 -0.05 3.47 4.67
CA LEU A 29 -1.27 2.86 5.21
C LEU A 29 -1.29 1.35 4.98
N LEU A 30 -0.94 0.87 3.78
CA LEU A 30 -0.85 -0.56 3.49
C LEU A 30 0.22 -1.25 4.34
N LEU A 31 1.38 -0.63 4.54
CA LEU A 31 2.46 -1.18 5.37
C LEU A 31 2.10 -1.25 6.85
N SER A 32 1.35 -0.28 7.37
CA SER A 32 0.97 -0.19 8.79
C SER A 32 -0.27 -1.01 9.15
N SER A 33 -1.22 -1.17 8.22
CA SER A 33 -2.52 -1.83 8.47
C SER A 33 -2.74 -3.13 7.70
N GLY A 34 -1.85 -3.44 6.76
CA GLY A 34 -1.95 -4.59 5.89
C GLY A 34 -1.55 -5.90 6.53
N ARG A 35 -1.94 -6.98 5.88
CA ARG A 35 -1.41 -8.33 6.10
C ARG A 35 -0.30 -8.56 5.10
N SER A 36 0.70 -9.33 5.49
CA SER A 36 1.66 -9.90 4.53
C SER A 36 1.41 -11.39 4.28
N ALA A 37 1.72 -11.82 3.07
CA ALA A 37 1.80 -13.22 2.68
C ALA A 37 2.96 -13.42 1.71
N TYR A 38 3.59 -14.59 1.74
CA TYR A 38 4.63 -14.92 0.78
C TYR A 38 4.01 -15.57 -0.46
N HIS A 39 4.34 -15.05 -1.64
CA HIS A 39 3.92 -15.57 -2.92
C HIS A 39 5.09 -15.55 -3.91
N GLN A 40 5.42 -16.70 -4.50
CA GLN A 40 6.51 -16.84 -5.48
C GLN A 40 7.85 -16.25 -5.00
N GLY A 41 8.20 -16.48 -3.72
CA GLY A 41 9.45 -15.99 -3.13
C GLY A 41 9.48 -14.48 -2.85
N ARG A 42 8.34 -13.81 -2.90
CA ARG A 42 8.20 -12.38 -2.58
C ARG A 42 7.19 -12.18 -1.46
N GLU A 43 7.46 -11.24 -0.58
CA GLU A 43 6.48 -10.79 0.39
C GLU A 43 5.49 -9.83 -0.28
N VAL A 44 4.20 -10.11 -0.10
CA VAL A 44 3.10 -9.32 -0.66
C VAL A 44 2.29 -8.77 0.49
N VAL A 45 2.18 -7.44 0.59
CA VAL A 45 1.36 -6.74 1.58
C VAL A 45 0.05 -6.31 0.95
N TYR A 46 -1.07 -6.63 1.59
CA TYR A 46 -2.42 -6.34 1.09
C TYR A 46 -3.38 -6.05 2.24
N LEU A 47 -4.51 -5.41 1.93
CA LEU A 47 -5.53 -5.10 2.92
C LEU A 47 -6.60 -6.20 2.96
N ASP A 48 -6.74 -6.88 4.10
CA ASP A 48 -7.82 -7.84 4.34
C ASP A 48 -9.11 -7.14 4.85
N ARG A 49 -10.18 -7.91 5.08
CA ARG A 49 -11.44 -7.35 5.59
C ARG A 49 -11.30 -6.72 6.98
N LYS A 50 -10.38 -7.22 7.81
CA LYS A 50 -10.15 -6.70 9.17
C LYS A 50 -9.40 -5.37 9.11
N GLY A 51 -8.36 -5.27 8.28
CA GLY A 51 -7.64 -4.03 8.04
C GLY A 51 -8.54 -2.94 7.49
N VAL A 52 -9.45 -3.27 6.56
CA VAL A 52 -10.50 -2.33 6.10
C VAL A 52 -11.34 -1.82 7.27
N ALA A 53 -11.88 -2.72 8.10
CA ALA A 53 -12.74 -2.33 9.21
C ALA A 53 -12.00 -1.45 10.23
N MET A 54 -10.75 -1.79 10.53
CA MET A 54 -9.87 -1.01 11.41
C MET A 54 -9.62 0.39 10.85
N LEU A 55 -9.26 0.54 9.56
CA LEU A 55 -9.05 1.84 8.94
C LEU A 55 -10.30 2.73 8.98
N GLN A 56 -11.48 2.14 8.84
CA GLN A 56 -12.75 2.87 8.94
C GLN A 56 -13.05 3.29 10.38
N ALA A 57 -12.87 2.38 11.34
CA ALA A 57 -13.25 2.59 12.73
C ALA A 57 -12.25 3.46 13.51
N GLU A 58 -10.95 3.26 13.28
CA GLU A 58 -9.88 3.85 14.08
C GLU A 58 -9.20 5.02 13.38
N CYS A 59 -9.03 4.95 12.06
CA CYS A 59 -8.40 6.03 11.28
C CYS A 59 -9.41 7.00 10.66
N GLY A 60 -10.72 6.74 10.81
CA GLY A 60 -11.79 7.56 10.24
C GLY A 60 -11.79 7.60 8.72
N LEU A 61 -11.16 6.62 8.07
CA LEU A 61 -10.96 6.64 6.62
C LEU A 61 -12.29 6.37 5.90
N PRO A 62 -12.71 7.20 4.92
CA PRO A 62 -13.97 7.00 4.23
C PRO A 62 -14.08 5.62 3.58
N ALA A 63 -15.28 5.03 3.57
CA ALA A 63 -15.50 3.71 3.00
C ALA A 63 -15.03 3.59 1.54
N GLN A 64 -15.24 4.64 0.73
CA GLN A 64 -14.78 4.68 -0.64
C GLN A 64 -13.24 4.62 -0.74
N CYS A 65 -12.52 5.32 0.14
CA CYS A 65 -11.06 5.27 0.22
C CYS A 65 -10.58 3.87 0.61
N CYS A 66 -11.20 3.24 1.62
CA CYS A 66 -10.86 1.89 2.04
C CYS A 66 -11.09 0.85 0.92
N GLN A 67 -12.19 0.97 0.17
CA GLN A 67 -12.48 0.08 -0.96
C GLN A 67 -11.52 0.27 -2.12
N ARG A 68 -11.08 1.52 -2.39
CA ARG A 68 -10.01 1.78 -3.34
C ARG A 68 -8.71 1.16 -2.84
N LEU A 69 -8.34 1.35 -1.56
CA LEU A 69 -7.07 0.88 -1.00
C LEU A 69 -6.98 -0.65 -1.05
N ARG A 70 -8.09 -1.34 -0.74
CA ARG A 70 -8.20 -2.80 -0.83
C ARG A 70 -7.90 -3.40 -2.21
N ARG A 71 -7.99 -2.63 -3.28
CA ARG A 71 -7.66 -3.09 -4.66
C ARG A 71 -6.16 -3.03 -4.96
N HIS A 72 -5.36 -2.52 -4.04
CA HIS A 72 -3.92 -2.37 -4.17
C HIS A 72 -3.21 -3.37 -3.26
N TYR A 73 -2.01 -3.76 -3.69
CA TYR A 73 -1.09 -4.57 -2.92
C TYR A 73 0.33 -4.08 -3.22
N LEU A 74 1.21 -4.30 -2.26
CA LEU A 74 2.63 -4.01 -2.38
C LEU A 74 3.37 -5.32 -2.53
N VAL A 75 4.35 -5.36 -3.42
CA VAL A 75 5.29 -6.47 -3.52
C VAL A 75 6.62 -5.95 -3.00
N LEU A 76 7.07 -6.48 -1.88
CA LEU A 76 8.33 -6.10 -1.28
C LEU A 76 9.47 -6.88 -1.94
N GLN A 77 10.52 -6.15 -2.29
CA GLN A 77 11.79 -6.76 -2.67
C GLN A 77 12.60 -6.90 -1.39
N GLY A 78 12.87 -8.14 -0.97
CA GLY A 78 13.89 -8.38 0.04
C GLY A 78 15.21 -7.79 -0.43
N GLY A 79 15.88 -7.06 0.46
CA GLY A 79 17.18 -6.44 0.21
C GLY A 79 18.25 -7.46 -0.17
#